data_AF-A0A957VS58-F1
#
_entry.id   AF-A0A957VS58-F1
#
_cell.length_a   1.000
_cell.length_b   1.000
_cell.length_c   1.000
_cell.angle_alpha   90.00
_cell.angle_beta   90.00
_cell.angle_gamma   90.00
#
_symmetry.space_group_name_H-M   'P 1'
#
loop_
_entity.id
_entity.type
_entity.pdbx_description
1 polymer ?
#
loop_
_entity_poly.entity_id
_entity_poly.type
_entity_poly.pdbx_seq_one_letter_code
_entity_poly.pdbx_strand_id
1 'polypeptide(L)'
;MYDTLISWRTHYSAYMNIKLWLLISGLTLIAIVYFVRQPLVTYQNGLFFDAKQYYLIAERSADMGPISGVSPLVYRIGLPWLIGWLASDNIVNGFKLANFTFGIATVIVFVFLLREIFKAWGLIFLLGLLFIINLNSPFRFNAFYPVMTDPPLIFFSTLILYIHIRSKSYTWPTIAVLSAVTFVGVLFREVTLLAPVAIYAAYLITQIRAGIDLSAISVQFLYRSIPVVSGIIALSLTHHLVVATSTYTYLGQARQLLQFHWQHPLTYLLTPLATYGPLLLLAILFSSSSTGDFLKRFPSLPIYMVGVLCLTLIGGYHGTRLIFWGYVAVLPMIGIALVDIDERYPIYLKICILVPIALAQFLAQNPLGLVPDFTGSPVPKFPEFYWLFPYGENAHYSHLDPHTMGVDLRWQMLFQYLVIALYLGLIRVGSIWMTPK
;
A
#
# COMPACT_ATOMS: atom_id res chain seq x y z
N MET A 1 19.90 16.29 30.37
CA MET A 1 20.29 14.98 29.78
C MET A 1 19.87 14.88 28.30
N TYR A 2 20.09 15.95 27.50
CA TYR A 2 19.76 16.00 26.06
C TYR A 2 20.89 16.61 25.19
N ASP A 3 21.93 17.19 25.80
CA ASP A 3 23.01 17.90 25.07
C ASP A 3 24.26 17.04 24.75
N THR A 4 24.36 15.82 25.26
CA THR A 4 25.48 14.91 24.98
C THR A 4 25.32 14.05 23.71
N LEU A 5 24.33 14.34 22.86
CA LEU A 5 24.03 13.55 21.65
C LEU A 5 24.52 14.18 20.33
N ILE A 6 25.17 15.35 20.36
CA ILE A 6 25.53 16.08 19.12
C ILE A 6 26.93 15.74 18.60
N SER A 7 27.88 15.28 19.43
CA SER A 7 29.25 14.97 18.96
C SER A 7 29.46 13.56 18.36
N TRP A 8 28.44 12.69 18.37
CA TRP A 8 28.54 11.30 17.89
C TRP A 8 28.19 11.10 16.40
N ARG A 9 27.83 12.16 15.67
CA ARG A 9 27.26 12.07 14.32
C ARG A 9 28.26 11.86 13.18
N THR A 10 29.55 12.15 13.37
CA THR A 10 30.52 12.21 12.25
C THR A 10 31.25 10.89 11.97
N HIS A 11 31.37 9.97 12.95
CA HIS A 11 32.04 8.67 12.72
C HIS A 11 31.09 7.49 12.44
N TYR A 12 29.77 7.65 12.63
CA TYR A 12 28.77 6.62 12.30
C TYR A 12 28.16 6.74 10.89
N SER A 13 28.52 7.78 10.14
CA SER A 13 27.99 8.05 8.79
C SER A 13 28.30 6.90 7.81
N ALA A 14 29.55 6.45 7.74
CA ALA A 14 29.98 5.42 6.78
C ALA A 14 29.35 4.04 7.07
N TYR A 15 29.34 3.59 8.34
CA TYR A 15 28.75 2.32 8.73
C TYR A 15 27.22 2.28 8.59
N MET A 16 26.55 3.42 8.78
CA MET A 16 25.12 3.57 8.51
C MET A 16 24.82 3.44 7.00
N ASN A 17 25.69 3.98 6.14
CA ASN A 17 25.52 3.92 4.70
C ASN A 17 25.66 2.48 4.18
N ILE A 18 26.63 1.69 4.67
CA ILE A 18 26.81 0.30 4.21
C ILE A 18 25.59 -0.57 4.54
N LYS A 19 25.05 -0.47 5.74
CA LYS A 19 23.85 -1.24 6.14
C LYS A 19 22.63 -0.88 5.31
N LEU A 20 22.45 0.41 5.01
CA LEU A 20 21.38 0.90 4.15
C LEU A 20 21.49 0.32 2.73
N TRP A 21 22.68 0.39 2.13
CA TRP A 21 22.90 -0.11 0.78
C TRP A 21 22.74 -1.62 0.69
N LEU A 22 23.30 -2.39 1.63
CA LEU A 22 23.10 -3.84 1.68
C LEU A 22 21.62 -4.22 1.80
N LEU A 23 20.86 -3.49 2.62
CA LEU A 23 19.44 -3.69 2.78
C LEU A 23 18.69 -3.43 1.47
N ILE A 24 18.92 -2.29 0.84
CA ILE A 24 18.26 -1.92 -0.43
C ILE A 24 18.66 -2.91 -1.54
N SER A 25 19.93 -3.27 -1.65
CA SER A 25 20.42 -4.25 -2.62
C SER A 25 19.80 -5.63 -2.41
N GLY A 26 19.72 -6.12 -1.17
CA GLY A 26 19.10 -7.41 -0.87
C GLY A 26 17.61 -7.45 -1.23
N LEU A 27 16.88 -6.39 -0.87
CA LEU A 27 15.47 -6.23 -1.25
C LEU A 27 15.28 -6.14 -2.78
N THR A 28 16.18 -5.43 -3.47
CA THR A 28 16.14 -5.25 -4.92
C THR A 28 16.44 -6.55 -5.64
N LEU A 29 17.37 -7.37 -5.14
CA LEU A 29 17.68 -8.68 -5.69
C LEU A 29 16.45 -9.60 -5.66
N ILE A 30 15.71 -9.60 -4.54
CA ILE A 30 14.46 -10.37 -4.41
C ILE A 30 13.40 -9.87 -5.41
N ALA A 31 13.27 -8.55 -5.56
CA ALA A 31 12.39 -7.96 -6.56
C ALA A 31 12.75 -8.38 -8.00
N ILE A 32 14.04 -8.43 -8.34
CA ILE A 32 14.52 -8.87 -9.65
C ILE A 32 14.16 -10.34 -9.89
N VAL A 33 14.25 -11.20 -8.88
CA VAL A 33 13.85 -12.62 -9.01
C VAL A 33 12.38 -12.72 -9.46
N TYR A 34 11.47 -11.94 -8.88
CA TYR A 34 10.07 -11.92 -9.33
C TYR A 34 9.92 -11.39 -10.76
N PHE A 35 10.62 -10.31 -11.08
CA PHE A 35 10.57 -9.70 -12.41
C PHE A 35 10.94 -10.69 -13.54
N VAL A 36 11.95 -11.53 -13.27
CA VAL A 36 12.46 -12.54 -14.22
C VAL A 36 11.61 -13.80 -14.24
N ARG A 37 11.15 -14.30 -13.08
CA ARG A 37 10.47 -15.60 -12.99
C ARG A 37 8.97 -15.55 -13.27
N GLN A 38 8.31 -14.41 -13.06
CA GLN A 38 6.86 -14.31 -13.20
C GLN A 38 6.47 -14.16 -14.67
N PRO A 39 5.72 -15.13 -15.25
CA PRO A 39 5.17 -14.97 -16.59
C PRO A 39 4.06 -13.92 -16.60
N LEU A 40 3.89 -13.29 -17.76
CA LEU A 40 2.73 -12.45 -18.05
C LEU A 40 1.47 -13.32 -18.08
N VAL A 41 0.38 -12.75 -17.58
CA VAL A 41 -0.96 -13.33 -17.71
C VAL A 41 -1.32 -13.59 -19.18
N THR A 42 -1.84 -14.79 -19.47
CA THR A 42 -2.08 -15.21 -20.86
C THR A 42 -3.41 -14.68 -21.40
N TYR A 43 -4.39 -14.46 -20.52
CA TYR A 43 -5.72 -14.01 -20.92
C TYR A 43 -5.70 -12.66 -21.60
N GLN A 44 -6.29 -12.63 -22.80
CA GLN A 44 -6.31 -11.47 -23.70
C GLN A 44 -4.92 -10.84 -23.91
N ASN A 45 -3.87 -11.68 -23.98
CA ASN A 45 -2.47 -11.26 -24.20
C ASN A 45 -1.98 -10.22 -23.16
N GLY A 46 -2.43 -10.31 -21.91
CA GLY A 46 -2.06 -9.35 -20.87
C GLY A 46 -2.89 -8.08 -20.82
N LEU A 47 -3.89 -7.93 -21.70
CA LEU A 47 -4.67 -6.70 -21.89
C LEU A 47 -6.15 -6.88 -21.54
N PHE A 48 -6.46 -7.43 -20.37
CA PHE A 48 -7.83 -7.52 -19.85
C PHE A 48 -8.13 -6.40 -18.84
N PHE A 49 -9.40 -6.19 -18.48
CA PHE A 49 -9.85 -5.10 -17.57
C PHE A 49 -9.27 -3.72 -17.91
N ASP A 50 -8.70 -3.02 -16.92
CA ASP A 50 -8.19 -1.65 -17.05
C ASP A 50 -6.97 -1.55 -18.01
N ALA A 51 -6.20 -2.64 -18.17
CA ALA A 51 -4.96 -2.64 -18.95
C ALA A 51 -5.20 -2.27 -20.41
N LYS A 52 -6.30 -2.75 -20.99
CA LYS A 52 -6.67 -2.42 -22.37
C LYS A 52 -6.80 -0.91 -22.56
N GLN A 53 -7.41 -0.21 -21.61
CA GLN A 53 -7.62 1.24 -21.72
C GLN A 53 -6.29 2.01 -21.60
N TYR A 54 -5.43 1.65 -20.64
CA TYR A 54 -4.11 2.29 -20.53
C TYR A 54 -3.21 2.02 -21.72
N TYR A 55 -3.27 0.82 -22.29
CA TYR A 55 -2.56 0.49 -23.53
C TYR A 55 -3.00 1.42 -24.68
N LEU A 56 -4.32 1.57 -24.88
CA LEU A 56 -4.86 2.42 -25.94
C LEU A 56 -4.52 3.91 -25.73
N ILE A 57 -4.47 4.37 -24.47
CA ILE A 57 -4.04 5.74 -24.17
C ILE A 57 -2.55 5.92 -24.52
N ALA A 58 -1.70 4.94 -24.20
CA ALA A 58 -0.28 4.98 -24.53
C ALA A 58 -0.03 4.96 -26.05
N GLU A 59 -0.75 4.10 -26.78
CA GLU A 59 -0.70 4.03 -28.25
C GLU A 59 -1.06 5.38 -28.89
N ARG A 60 -2.18 5.98 -28.47
CA ARG A 60 -2.60 7.31 -28.97
C ARG A 60 -1.64 8.44 -28.59
N SER A 61 -0.99 8.32 -27.43
CA SER A 61 0.01 9.29 -27.00
C SER A 61 1.27 9.25 -27.86
N ALA A 62 1.63 8.07 -28.38
CA ALA A 62 2.73 7.91 -29.33
C ALA A 62 2.44 8.66 -30.65
N ASP A 63 1.19 8.63 -31.10
CA ASP A 63 0.73 9.30 -32.33
C ASP A 63 0.49 10.82 -32.18
N MET A 64 0.76 11.39 -31.00
CA MET A 64 0.46 12.79 -30.64
C MET A 64 -1.02 13.20 -30.88
N GLY A 65 -1.92 12.22 -30.90
CA GLY A 65 -3.36 12.45 -31.07
C GLY A 65 -4.03 12.93 -29.78
N PRO A 66 -5.29 13.40 -29.85
CA PRO A 66 -6.06 13.72 -28.65
C PRO A 66 -6.28 12.46 -27.81
N ILE A 67 -5.94 12.55 -26.51
CA ILE A 67 -6.14 11.45 -25.57
C ILE A 67 -7.65 11.29 -25.33
N SER A 68 -8.17 10.11 -25.67
CA SER A 68 -9.56 9.75 -25.41
C SER A 68 -9.67 8.32 -24.90
N GLY A 69 -10.75 8.03 -24.16
CA GLY A 69 -10.91 6.73 -23.50
C GLY A 69 -12.11 6.66 -22.59
N VAL A 70 -12.26 5.53 -21.89
CA VAL A 70 -13.39 5.29 -20.97
C VAL A 70 -13.13 5.95 -19.62
N SER A 71 -14.13 6.66 -19.07
CA SER A 71 -14.06 7.23 -17.72
C SER A 71 -14.30 6.13 -16.67
N PRO A 72 -13.58 6.13 -15.53
CA PRO A 72 -12.60 7.15 -15.08
C PRO A 72 -11.15 6.89 -15.52
N LEU A 73 -10.89 5.81 -16.26
CA LEU A 73 -9.54 5.35 -16.60
C LEU A 73 -8.77 6.34 -17.48
N VAL A 74 -9.48 7.07 -18.34
CA VAL A 74 -8.91 8.08 -19.25
C VAL A 74 -8.20 9.23 -18.54
N TYR A 75 -8.56 9.55 -17.29
CA TYR A 75 -7.94 10.66 -16.56
C TYR A 75 -6.54 10.34 -16.01
N ARG A 76 -6.13 9.06 -16.06
CA ARG A 76 -4.84 8.58 -15.55
C ARG A 76 -3.78 8.66 -16.65
N ILE A 77 -3.48 9.87 -17.08
CA ILE A 77 -2.68 10.12 -18.30
C ILE A 77 -1.17 9.98 -18.09
N GLY A 78 -0.65 10.20 -16.88
CA GLY A 78 0.77 10.40 -16.65
C GLY A 78 1.65 9.22 -17.09
N LEU A 79 1.32 8.01 -16.65
CA LEU A 79 2.10 6.82 -17.04
C LEU A 79 1.85 6.41 -18.49
N PRO A 80 0.61 6.25 -18.99
CA PRO A 80 0.38 5.93 -20.39
C PRO A 80 1.05 6.90 -21.36
N TRP A 81 0.98 8.21 -21.10
CA TRP A 81 1.66 9.22 -21.91
C TRP A 81 3.17 9.04 -21.93
N LEU A 82 3.78 8.83 -20.75
CA LEU A 82 5.22 8.59 -20.62
C LEU A 82 5.66 7.33 -21.40
N ILE A 83 4.87 6.25 -21.33
CA ILE A 83 5.18 5.02 -22.06
C ILE A 83 5.00 5.18 -23.57
N GLY A 84 3.92 5.84 -24.01
CA GLY A 84 3.70 6.13 -25.42
C GLY A 84 4.88 6.90 -26.03
N TRP A 85 5.47 7.82 -25.27
CA TRP A 85 6.62 8.59 -25.71
C TRP A 85 7.97 7.83 -25.67
N LEU A 86 8.23 7.08 -24.59
CA LEU A 86 9.53 6.41 -24.39
C LEU A 86 9.66 5.01 -25.02
N ALA A 87 8.55 4.32 -25.20
CA ALA A 87 8.52 2.90 -25.55
C ALA A 87 7.35 2.55 -26.49
N SER A 88 7.10 3.42 -27.48
CA SER A 88 6.05 3.24 -28.50
C SER A 88 6.09 1.86 -29.17
N ASP A 89 7.30 1.35 -29.43
CA ASP A 89 7.50 0.08 -30.16
C ASP A 89 7.16 -1.15 -29.30
N ASN A 90 7.12 -1.01 -27.98
CA ASN A 90 6.80 -2.10 -27.06
C ASN A 90 6.17 -1.57 -25.76
N ILE A 91 4.93 -1.09 -25.88
CA ILE A 91 4.17 -0.47 -24.80
C ILE A 91 4.10 -1.36 -23.56
N VAL A 92 3.80 -2.66 -23.71
CA VAL A 92 3.65 -3.59 -22.57
C VAL A 92 4.96 -3.71 -21.78
N ASN A 93 6.10 -3.86 -22.46
CA ASN A 93 7.39 -3.91 -21.80
C ASN A 93 7.78 -2.55 -21.20
N GLY A 94 7.42 -1.44 -21.85
CA GLY A 94 7.58 -0.09 -21.32
C GLY A 94 6.87 0.07 -19.97
N PHE A 95 5.59 -0.32 -19.89
CA PHE A 95 4.84 -0.35 -18.63
C PHE A 95 5.52 -1.24 -17.59
N LYS A 96 5.90 -2.48 -17.98
CA LYS A 96 6.56 -3.44 -17.08
C LYS A 96 7.81 -2.82 -16.44
N LEU A 97 8.69 -2.21 -17.24
CA LEU A 97 9.93 -1.59 -16.79
C LEU A 97 9.70 -0.33 -15.94
N ALA A 98 8.80 0.56 -16.36
CA ALA A 98 8.50 1.78 -15.60
C ALA A 98 7.89 1.46 -14.24
N ASN A 99 6.91 0.56 -14.19
CA ASN A 99 6.28 0.15 -12.94
C ASN A 99 7.25 -0.58 -12.00
N PHE A 100 8.17 -1.39 -12.55
CA PHE A 100 9.22 -2.01 -11.75
C PHE A 100 10.17 -0.95 -11.17
N THR A 101 10.52 0.06 -11.96
CA THR A 101 11.34 1.21 -11.53
C THR A 101 10.65 2.00 -10.41
N PHE A 102 9.35 2.30 -10.56
CA PHE A 102 8.56 2.91 -9.49
C PHE A 102 8.46 2.01 -8.25
N GLY A 103 8.41 0.68 -8.41
CA GLY A 103 8.49 -0.28 -7.32
C GLY A 103 9.80 -0.14 -6.54
N ILE A 104 10.96 -0.14 -7.23
CA ILE A 104 12.27 0.05 -6.59
C ILE A 104 12.32 1.41 -5.89
N ALA A 105 11.90 2.48 -6.56
CA ALA A 105 11.88 3.81 -5.99
C ALA A 105 10.99 3.87 -4.72
N THR A 106 9.85 3.16 -4.74
CA THR A 106 8.97 3.02 -3.57
C THR A 106 9.68 2.35 -2.41
N VAL A 107 10.39 1.23 -2.65
CA VAL A 107 11.14 0.53 -1.59
C VAL A 107 12.20 1.44 -0.98
N ILE A 108 12.93 2.20 -1.80
CA ILE A 108 13.95 3.13 -1.33
C ILE A 108 13.32 4.18 -0.41
N VAL A 109 12.27 4.87 -0.87
CA VAL A 109 11.57 5.89 -0.09
C VAL A 109 10.93 5.28 1.16
N PHE A 110 10.39 4.07 1.06
CA PHE A 110 9.77 3.38 2.18
C PHE A 110 10.79 2.98 3.25
N VAL A 111 11.99 2.54 2.87
CA VAL A 111 13.10 2.30 3.81
C VAL A 111 13.50 3.59 4.54
N PHE A 112 13.56 4.73 3.83
CA PHE A 112 13.81 6.02 4.46
C PHE A 112 12.67 6.44 5.40
N LEU A 113 11.42 6.23 5.02
CA LEU A 113 10.26 6.46 5.90
C LEU A 113 10.35 5.62 7.17
N LEU A 114 10.60 4.31 7.02
CA LEU A 114 10.76 3.40 8.15
C LEU A 114 11.96 3.78 9.02
N ARG A 115 13.01 4.39 8.46
CA ARG A 115 14.16 4.87 9.22
C ARG A 115 13.85 6.06 10.13
N GLU A 116 12.89 6.90 9.76
CA GLU A 116 12.38 7.97 10.63
C GLU A 116 11.59 7.43 11.82
N ILE A 117 11.07 6.21 11.70
CA ILE A 117 10.23 5.55 12.72
C ILE A 117 11.07 4.59 13.58
N PHE A 118 11.92 3.78 12.96
CA PHE A 118 12.62 2.66 13.60
C PHE A 118 14.15 2.79 13.57
N LYS A 119 14.78 2.38 14.68
CA LYS A 119 16.24 2.34 14.79
C LYS A 119 16.86 1.01 14.31
N ALA A 120 16.13 -0.09 14.43
CA ALA A 120 16.64 -1.44 14.17
C ALA A 120 16.60 -1.79 12.66
N TRP A 121 17.77 -1.99 12.06
CA TRP A 121 17.89 -2.35 10.63
C TRP A 121 17.23 -3.68 10.28
N GLY A 122 17.30 -4.69 11.16
CA GLY A 122 16.64 -5.97 10.95
C GLY A 122 15.12 -5.85 10.83
N LEU A 123 14.51 -5.00 11.66
CA LEU A 123 13.08 -4.71 11.57
C LEU A 123 12.72 -3.99 10.27
N ILE A 124 13.52 -2.98 9.87
CA ILE A 124 13.30 -2.27 8.60
C ILE A 124 13.40 -3.23 7.41
N PHE A 125 14.40 -4.13 7.42
CA PHE A 125 14.55 -5.15 6.38
C PHE A 125 13.35 -6.10 6.36
N LEU A 126 12.90 -6.58 7.52
CA LEU A 126 11.72 -7.44 7.61
C LEU A 126 10.47 -6.75 7.05
N LEU A 127 10.20 -5.50 7.44
CA LEU A 127 9.03 -4.76 6.94
C LEU A 127 9.14 -4.47 5.44
N GLY A 128 10.33 -4.12 4.95
CA GLY A 128 10.59 -3.98 3.52
C GLY A 128 10.39 -5.29 2.76
N LEU A 129 10.84 -6.41 3.32
CA LEU A 129 10.63 -7.74 2.75
C LEU A 129 9.14 -8.08 2.68
N LEU A 130 8.38 -7.82 3.74
CA LEU A 130 6.91 -8.01 3.77
C LEU A 130 6.19 -7.18 2.70
N PHE A 131 6.68 -5.98 2.39
CA PHE A 131 6.17 -5.18 1.28
C PHE A 131 6.44 -5.86 -0.08
N ILE A 132 7.67 -6.35 -0.30
CA ILE A 132 8.08 -6.94 -1.58
C ILE A 132 7.38 -8.27 -1.86
N ILE A 133 7.34 -9.15 -0.87
CA ILE A 133 6.79 -10.50 -1.05
C ILE A 133 5.27 -10.52 -1.14
N ASN A 134 4.60 -9.42 -0.78
CA ASN A 134 3.16 -9.34 -0.90
C ASN A 134 2.73 -9.53 -2.36
N LEU A 135 1.65 -10.28 -2.58
CA LEU A 135 1.16 -10.57 -3.93
C LEU A 135 0.81 -9.29 -4.71
N ASN A 136 0.16 -8.32 -4.05
CA ASN A 136 -0.25 -7.05 -4.63
C ASN A 136 0.91 -6.04 -4.71
N SER A 137 2.13 -6.45 -4.34
CA SER A 137 3.30 -5.59 -4.47
C SER A 137 3.58 -5.24 -5.94
N PRO A 138 4.15 -4.06 -6.21
CA PRO A 138 4.62 -3.69 -7.54
C PRO A 138 5.67 -4.62 -8.15
N PHE A 139 6.20 -5.59 -7.40
CA PHE A 139 7.20 -6.53 -7.90
C PHE A 139 6.58 -7.83 -8.38
N ARG A 140 5.57 -8.34 -7.65
CA ARG A 140 4.87 -9.57 -8.02
C ARG A 140 3.74 -9.28 -8.99
N PHE A 141 2.83 -8.39 -8.62
CA PHE A 141 1.65 -8.10 -9.43
C PHE A 141 2.00 -7.46 -10.77
N ASN A 142 2.98 -6.55 -10.83
CA ASN A 142 3.41 -5.91 -12.08
C ASN A 142 4.09 -6.87 -13.05
N ALA A 143 4.84 -7.85 -12.55
CA ALA A 143 5.46 -8.81 -13.43
C ALA A 143 4.42 -9.73 -14.10
N PHE A 144 3.28 -9.94 -13.44
CA PHE A 144 2.12 -10.67 -13.95
C PHE A 144 1.18 -9.83 -14.83
N TYR A 145 0.86 -8.60 -14.40
CA TYR A 145 -0.11 -7.68 -15.02
C TYR A 145 0.50 -6.26 -15.10
N PRO A 146 1.35 -6.00 -16.11
CA PRO A 146 2.21 -4.81 -16.11
C PRO A 146 1.51 -3.51 -16.48
N VAL A 147 0.45 -3.57 -17.30
CA VAL A 147 -0.20 -2.38 -17.85
C VAL A 147 -1.19 -1.82 -16.83
N MET A 148 -0.67 -1.10 -15.84
CA MET A 148 -1.43 -0.45 -14.76
C MET A 148 -0.73 0.80 -14.24
N THR A 149 -1.44 1.62 -13.46
CA THR A 149 -0.95 2.91 -12.92
C THR A 149 -0.80 2.93 -11.40
N ASP A 150 -0.92 1.76 -10.74
CA ASP A 150 -0.83 1.63 -9.29
C ASP A 150 0.58 1.91 -8.70
N PRO A 151 1.69 1.43 -9.30
CA PRO A 151 3.02 1.62 -8.70
C PRO A 151 3.44 3.09 -8.54
N PRO A 152 3.21 4.00 -9.52
CA PRO A 152 3.44 5.44 -9.33
C PRO A 152 2.64 6.04 -8.17
N LEU A 153 1.36 5.64 -8.00
CA LEU A 153 0.52 6.10 -6.88
C LEU A 153 1.17 5.79 -5.53
N ILE A 154 1.64 4.56 -5.35
CA ILE A 154 2.25 4.12 -4.10
C ILE A 154 3.56 4.88 -3.88
N PHE A 155 4.38 5.04 -4.93
CA PHE A 155 5.61 5.83 -4.86
C PHE A 155 5.35 7.27 -4.40
N PHE A 156 4.48 7.99 -5.11
CA PHE A 156 4.22 9.41 -4.82
C PHE A 156 3.55 9.60 -3.47
N SER A 157 2.61 8.73 -3.09
CA SER A 157 1.99 8.77 -1.76
C SER A 157 3.02 8.56 -0.64
N THR A 158 3.91 7.57 -0.80
CA THR A 158 4.98 7.29 0.17
C THR A 158 5.97 8.45 0.25
N LEU A 159 6.33 9.05 -0.90
CA LEU A 159 7.24 10.19 -0.96
C LEU A 159 6.66 11.44 -0.28
N ILE A 160 5.38 11.73 -0.51
CA ILE A 160 4.66 12.83 0.15
C ILE A 160 4.65 12.63 1.67
N LEU A 161 4.28 11.43 2.13
CA LEU A 161 4.26 11.10 3.57
C LEU A 161 5.66 11.15 4.18
N TYR A 162 6.69 10.65 3.49
CA TYR A 162 8.08 10.73 3.93
C TYR A 162 8.56 12.17 4.07
N ILE A 163 8.37 13.01 3.05
CA ILE A 163 8.77 14.43 3.10
C ILE A 163 8.08 15.12 4.27
N HIS A 164 6.78 14.88 4.47
CA HIS A 164 6.04 15.40 5.61
C HIS A 164 6.62 14.97 6.96
N ILE A 165 6.80 13.66 7.17
CA ILE A 165 7.28 13.09 8.43
C ILE A 165 8.71 13.55 8.74
N ARG A 166 9.55 13.67 7.71
CA ARG A 166 10.94 14.13 7.83
C ARG A 166 11.06 15.63 8.09
N SER A 167 10.05 16.41 7.68
CA SER A 167 10.07 17.87 7.79
C SER A 167 9.67 18.31 9.19
N LYS A 168 10.60 18.96 9.91
CA LYS A 168 10.34 19.53 11.23
C LYS A 168 9.46 20.78 11.18
N SER A 169 9.49 21.50 10.05
CA SER A 169 8.70 22.70 9.80
C SER A 169 8.33 22.80 8.32
N TYR A 170 7.19 23.42 8.03
CA TYR A 170 6.72 23.68 6.67
C TYR A 170 7.33 24.98 6.17
N THR A 171 8.50 24.87 5.55
CA THR A 171 9.15 25.97 4.84
C THR A 171 8.63 26.07 3.41
N TRP A 172 8.79 27.23 2.75
CA TRP A 172 8.43 27.39 1.34
C TRP A 172 9.03 26.32 0.41
N PRO A 173 10.33 25.94 0.54
CA PRO A 173 10.87 24.82 -0.22
C PRO A 173 10.13 23.50 0.00
N THR A 174 9.85 23.14 1.26
CA THR A 174 9.09 21.91 1.57
C THR A 174 7.71 21.92 0.91
N ILE A 175 7.00 23.05 0.98
CA ILE A 175 5.67 23.22 0.38
C ILE A 175 5.74 23.12 -1.15
N ALA A 176 6.72 23.78 -1.77
CA ALA A 176 6.93 23.72 -3.21
C ALA A 176 7.19 22.27 -3.67
N VAL A 177 8.06 21.53 -2.97
CA VAL A 177 8.32 20.12 -3.28
C VAL A 177 7.06 19.27 -3.08
N LEU A 178 6.37 19.38 -1.94
CA LEU A 178 5.14 18.62 -1.69
C LEU A 178 4.07 18.91 -2.75
N SER A 179 3.95 20.16 -3.19
CA SER A 179 2.99 20.57 -4.22
C SER A 179 3.36 20.00 -5.59
N ALA A 180 4.63 20.10 -6.00
CA ALA A 180 5.10 19.53 -7.25
C ALA A 180 4.93 18.00 -7.28
N VAL A 181 5.32 17.30 -6.20
CA VAL A 181 5.16 15.85 -6.09
C VAL A 181 3.69 15.45 -6.09
N THR A 182 2.81 16.21 -5.42
CA THR A 182 1.37 15.97 -5.45
C THR A 182 0.81 16.19 -6.86
N PHE A 183 1.14 17.31 -7.50
CA PHE A 183 0.69 17.66 -8.84
C PHE A 183 1.03 16.55 -9.82
N VAL A 184 2.31 16.18 -9.89
CA VAL A 184 2.79 15.11 -10.78
C VAL A 184 2.11 13.80 -10.42
N GLY A 185 2.08 13.41 -9.15
CA GLY A 185 1.48 12.15 -8.73
C GLY A 185 -0.01 12.02 -9.07
N VAL A 186 -0.78 13.11 -9.01
CA VAL A 186 -2.18 13.13 -9.43
C VAL A 186 -2.34 12.91 -10.94
N LEU A 187 -1.42 13.40 -11.78
CA LEU A 187 -1.44 13.12 -13.23
C LEU A 187 -1.29 11.62 -13.52
N PHE A 188 -0.51 10.90 -12.71
CA PHE A 188 -0.38 9.44 -12.83
C PHE A 188 -1.62 8.73 -12.27
N ARG A 189 -2.12 9.20 -11.11
CA ARG A 189 -3.31 8.65 -10.47
C ARG A 189 -3.91 9.61 -9.45
N GLU A 190 -5.20 9.87 -9.59
CA GLU A 190 -5.98 10.81 -8.80
C GLU A 190 -5.93 10.52 -7.28
N VAL A 191 -5.84 9.23 -6.91
CA VAL A 191 -5.78 8.78 -5.52
C VAL A 191 -4.54 9.28 -4.77
N THR A 192 -3.50 9.73 -5.49
CA THR A 192 -2.31 10.32 -4.85
C THR A 192 -2.67 11.55 -4.00
N LEU A 193 -3.76 12.25 -4.35
CA LEU A 193 -4.32 13.36 -3.56
C LEU A 193 -4.66 12.97 -2.11
N LEU A 194 -4.85 11.69 -1.83
CA LEU A 194 -5.15 11.22 -0.49
C LEU A 194 -4.04 11.50 0.53
N ALA A 195 -2.77 11.42 0.12
CA ALA A 195 -1.63 11.67 1.01
C ALA A 195 -1.58 13.11 1.54
N PRO A 196 -1.63 14.17 0.70
CA PRO A 196 -1.69 15.55 1.20
C PRO A 196 -2.99 15.87 1.93
N VAL A 197 -4.12 15.27 1.54
CA VAL A 197 -5.38 15.40 2.31
C VAL A 197 -5.22 14.82 3.71
N ALA A 198 -4.58 13.66 3.86
CA ALA A 198 -4.32 13.06 5.16
C ALA A 198 -3.40 13.93 6.04
N ILE A 199 -2.39 14.56 5.44
CA ILE A 199 -1.51 15.53 6.12
C ILE A 199 -2.29 16.75 6.61
N TYR A 200 -3.14 17.31 5.74
CA TYR A 200 -3.98 18.46 6.07
C TYR A 200 -4.98 18.12 7.18
N ALA A 201 -5.69 16.99 7.07
CA ALA A 201 -6.62 16.52 8.08
C ALA A 201 -5.94 16.20 9.41
N ALA A 202 -4.73 15.62 9.39
CA ALA A 202 -3.94 15.38 10.60
C ALA A 202 -3.68 16.67 11.38
N TYR A 203 -3.29 17.74 10.67
CA TYR A 203 -3.09 19.05 11.28
C TYR A 203 -4.39 19.59 11.92
N LEU A 204 -5.52 19.51 11.20
CA LEU A 204 -6.81 19.96 11.74
C LEU A 204 -7.20 19.21 13.01
N ILE A 205 -7.08 17.88 13.02
CA ILE A 205 -7.41 17.06 14.19
C ILE A 205 -6.52 17.43 15.39
N THR A 206 -5.22 17.67 15.17
CA THR A 206 -4.31 18.11 16.23
C THR A 206 -4.71 19.48 16.78
N GLN A 207 -5.07 20.44 15.93
CA GLN A 207 -5.51 21.77 16.37
C GLN A 207 -6.85 21.70 17.12
N ILE A 208 -7.81 20.89 16.66
CA ILE A 208 -9.11 20.69 17.33
C ILE A 208 -8.89 20.14 18.74
N ARG A 209 -8.01 19.15 18.90
CA ARG A 209 -7.68 18.56 20.21
C ARG A 209 -6.97 19.52 21.15
N ALA A 210 -6.23 20.49 20.62
CA ALA A 210 -5.55 21.51 21.41
C ALA A 210 -6.47 22.63 21.91
N GLY A 211 -7.77 22.62 21.53
CA GLY A 211 -8.71 23.70 21.80
C GLY A 211 -8.48 24.83 20.81
N ILE A 212 -9.19 24.77 19.66
CA ILE A 212 -8.99 25.65 18.50
C ILE A 212 -8.89 27.11 18.92
N ASP A 213 -7.71 27.70 18.77
CA ASP A 213 -7.57 29.14 18.69
C ASP A 213 -7.78 29.56 17.23
N LEU A 214 -8.98 30.06 16.92
CA LEU A 214 -9.35 30.51 15.58
C LEU A 214 -8.46 31.66 15.08
N SER A 215 -7.86 32.43 15.99
CA SER A 215 -6.87 33.47 15.65
C SER A 215 -5.49 32.88 15.27
N ALA A 216 -5.24 31.63 15.69
CA ALA A 216 -4.10 30.81 15.32
C ALA A 216 -4.41 29.81 14.19
N ILE A 217 -5.54 29.98 13.45
CA ILE A 217 -5.68 29.47 12.07
C ILE A 217 -4.61 30.16 11.24
N SER A 218 -3.42 29.62 11.39
CA SER A 218 -2.16 30.26 11.14
C SER A 218 -1.76 30.08 9.68
N VAL A 219 -0.71 30.76 9.29
CA VAL A 219 0.05 30.51 8.06
C VAL A 219 0.29 29.01 7.81
N GLN A 220 0.38 28.19 8.86
CA GLN A 220 0.53 26.73 8.80
C GLN A 220 -0.66 25.99 8.19
N PHE A 221 -1.89 26.51 8.36
CA PHE A 221 -3.09 26.01 7.70
C PHE A 221 -2.99 26.22 6.19
N LEU A 222 -2.66 27.45 5.77
CA LEU A 222 -2.48 27.81 4.36
C LEU A 222 -1.37 26.98 3.72
N TYR A 223 -0.25 26.79 4.43
CA TYR A 223 0.88 25.99 3.92
C TYR A 223 0.52 24.53 3.64
N ARG A 224 -0.39 23.95 4.43
CA ARG A 224 -0.84 22.56 4.24
C ARG A 224 -1.96 22.42 3.22
N SER A 225 -2.69 23.49 2.90
CA SER A 225 -3.69 23.46 1.83
C SER A 225 -3.07 23.58 0.44
N ILE A 226 -1.91 24.25 0.29
CA ILE A 226 -1.27 24.44 -1.03
C ILE A 226 -1.02 23.11 -1.78
N PRO A 227 -0.45 22.04 -1.18
CA PRO A 227 -0.30 20.77 -1.89
C PRO A 227 -1.63 20.14 -2.31
N VAL A 228 -2.68 20.27 -1.48
CA VAL A 228 -4.03 19.79 -1.81
C VAL A 228 -4.60 20.55 -3.01
N VAL A 229 -4.51 21.89 -3.00
CA VAL A 229 -4.93 22.74 -4.11
C VAL A 229 -4.16 22.39 -5.38
N SER A 230 -2.86 22.16 -5.29
CA SER A 230 -2.03 21.75 -6.41
C SER A 230 -2.50 20.42 -7.02
N GLY A 231 -2.85 19.44 -6.19
CA GLY A 231 -3.45 18.19 -6.67
C GLY A 231 -4.84 18.35 -7.29
N ILE A 232 -5.67 19.26 -6.76
CA ILE A 232 -6.97 19.60 -7.38
C ILE A 232 -6.76 20.24 -8.76
N ILE A 233 -5.78 21.13 -8.90
CA ILE A 233 -5.43 21.75 -10.20
C ILE A 233 -4.98 20.67 -11.19
N ALA A 234 -4.11 19.73 -10.77
CA ALA A 234 -3.71 18.60 -11.61
C ALA A 234 -4.92 17.74 -12.03
N LEU A 235 -5.83 17.45 -11.11
CA LEU A 235 -7.05 16.69 -11.41
C LEU A 235 -7.94 17.43 -12.42
N SER A 236 -8.17 18.72 -12.24
CA SER A 236 -8.91 19.55 -13.20
C SER A 236 -8.21 19.57 -14.57
N LEU A 237 -6.88 19.68 -14.59
CA LEU A 237 -6.10 19.63 -15.82
C LEU A 237 -6.31 18.31 -16.56
N THR A 238 -6.29 17.15 -15.87
CA THR A 238 -6.55 15.86 -16.54
C THR A 238 -7.93 15.80 -17.19
N HIS A 239 -8.96 16.42 -16.59
CA HIS A 239 -10.30 16.48 -17.18
C HIS A 239 -10.38 17.39 -18.41
N HIS A 240 -9.54 18.43 -18.49
CA HIS A 240 -9.46 19.31 -19.65
C HIS A 240 -8.62 18.75 -20.80
N LEU A 241 -7.63 17.91 -20.49
CA LEU A 241 -6.71 17.36 -21.49
C LEU A 241 -7.25 16.12 -22.22
N VAL A 242 -8.33 15.50 -21.73
CA VAL A 242 -8.81 14.23 -22.28
C VAL A 242 -10.28 14.29 -22.70
N VAL A 243 -10.62 13.48 -23.71
CA VAL A 243 -12.00 13.29 -24.17
C VAL A 243 -12.55 11.97 -23.61
N ALA A 244 -13.44 12.06 -22.62
CA ALA A 244 -14.11 10.89 -22.06
C ALA A 244 -15.24 10.39 -22.98
N THR A 245 -15.27 9.09 -23.23
CA THR A 245 -16.20 8.45 -24.21
C THR A 245 -17.42 7.79 -23.58
N SER A 246 -17.46 7.67 -22.25
CA SER A 246 -18.51 6.93 -21.52
C SER A 246 -19.30 7.82 -20.58
N THR A 247 -20.59 7.53 -20.39
CA THR A 247 -21.49 8.16 -19.40
C THR A 247 -21.29 7.62 -17.97
N TYR A 248 -20.09 7.16 -17.62
CA TYR A 248 -19.77 6.62 -16.30
C TYR A 248 -20.13 7.66 -15.22
N THR A 249 -20.99 7.28 -14.27
CA THR A 249 -21.30 8.12 -13.11
C THR A 249 -20.65 7.54 -11.86
N TYR A 250 -19.66 8.26 -11.33
CA TYR A 250 -18.93 7.83 -10.14
C TYR A 250 -19.85 7.56 -8.95
N LEU A 251 -20.81 8.46 -8.70
CA LEU A 251 -21.78 8.32 -7.61
C LEU A 251 -22.68 7.09 -7.78
N GLY A 252 -23.07 6.76 -9.01
CA GLY A 252 -23.87 5.57 -9.30
C GLY A 252 -23.12 4.29 -8.95
N GLN A 253 -21.86 4.19 -9.38
CA GLN A 253 -21.00 3.04 -9.11
C GLN A 253 -20.63 2.93 -7.63
N ALA A 254 -20.30 4.05 -6.98
CA ALA A 254 -20.06 4.08 -5.54
C ALA A 254 -21.28 3.59 -4.76
N ARG A 255 -22.50 4.02 -5.13
CA ARG A 255 -23.73 3.54 -4.50
C ARG A 255 -23.94 2.04 -4.70
N GLN A 256 -23.70 1.52 -5.90
CA GLN A 256 -23.81 0.08 -6.19
C GLN A 256 -22.83 -0.74 -5.35
N LEU A 257 -21.58 -0.29 -5.23
CA LEU A 257 -20.56 -0.96 -4.43
C LEU A 257 -20.86 -0.90 -2.93
N LEU A 258 -21.33 0.24 -2.43
CA LEU A 258 -21.79 0.36 -1.04
C LEU A 258 -22.96 -0.60 -0.76
N GLN A 259 -23.92 -0.71 -1.68
CA GLN A 259 -25.02 -1.66 -1.56
C GLN A 259 -24.51 -3.13 -1.58
N PHE A 260 -23.57 -3.46 -2.46
CA PHE A 260 -22.93 -4.77 -2.50
C PHE A 260 -22.25 -5.10 -1.17
N HIS A 261 -21.46 -4.18 -0.62
CA HIS A 261 -20.79 -4.36 0.67
C HIS A 261 -21.76 -4.46 1.84
N TRP A 262 -22.88 -3.75 1.79
CA TRP A 262 -23.95 -3.87 2.77
C TRP A 262 -24.57 -5.27 2.76
N GLN A 263 -24.77 -5.85 1.57
CA GLN A 263 -25.29 -7.22 1.40
C GLN A 263 -24.24 -8.30 1.73
N HIS A 264 -22.96 -7.97 1.59
CA HIS A 264 -21.84 -8.89 1.76
C HIS A 264 -20.73 -8.30 2.65
N PRO A 265 -21.00 -8.01 3.93
CA PRO A 265 -20.06 -7.30 4.80
C PRO A 265 -18.75 -8.08 5.04
N LEU A 266 -18.83 -9.42 4.98
CA LEU A 266 -17.65 -10.27 5.11
C LEU A 266 -16.61 -10.01 4.03
N THR A 267 -17.02 -9.68 2.80
CA THR A 267 -16.07 -9.35 1.74
C THR A 267 -15.17 -8.20 2.19
N TYR A 268 -15.77 -7.09 2.64
CA TYR A 268 -15.01 -5.92 3.06
C TYR A 268 -14.14 -6.19 4.30
N LEU A 269 -14.67 -6.91 5.30
CA LEU A 269 -13.94 -7.27 6.52
C LEU A 269 -12.72 -8.16 6.21
N LEU A 270 -12.86 -9.07 5.25
CA LEU A 270 -11.83 -10.02 4.88
C LEU A 270 -10.77 -9.41 3.97
N THR A 271 -11.07 -8.34 3.23
CA THR A 271 -10.12 -7.69 2.32
C THR A 271 -8.83 -7.24 3.03
N PRO A 272 -8.84 -6.55 4.19
CA PRO A 272 -7.62 -6.26 4.94
C PRO A 272 -6.86 -7.50 5.39
N LEU A 273 -7.57 -8.52 5.88
CA LEU A 273 -6.95 -9.75 6.36
C LEU A 273 -6.27 -10.51 5.22
N ALA A 274 -6.95 -10.64 4.09
CA ALA A 274 -6.42 -11.19 2.84
C ALA A 274 -5.17 -10.44 2.35
N THR A 275 -5.23 -9.10 2.39
CA THR A 275 -4.17 -8.25 1.83
C THR A 275 -2.93 -8.25 2.72
N TYR A 276 -3.10 -7.98 4.01
CA TYR A 276 -1.99 -7.85 4.96
C TYR A 276 -1.50 -9.20 5.49
N GLY A 277 -2.35 -10.22 5.44
CA GLY A 277 -2.10 -11.52 6.04
C GLY A 277 -2.27 -11.54 7.56
N PRO A 278 -1.97 -12.68 8.19
CA PRO A 278 -2.07 -12.89 9.64
C PRO A 278 -1.28 -11.88 10.48
N LEU A 279 -0.20 -11.28 9.97
CA LEU A 279 0.57 -10.27 10.71
C LEU A 279 -0.25 -9.05 11.12
N LEU A 280 -1.35 -8.73 10.42
CA LEU A 280 -2.27 -7.67 10.85
C LEU A 280 -2.84 -7.93 12.25
N LEU A 281 -3.03 -9.20 12.64
CA LEU A 281 -3.51 -9.58 13.96
C LEU A 281 -2.54 -9.16 15.06
N LEU A 282 -1.23 -9.06 14.79
CA LEU A 282 -0.28 -8.53 15.77
C LEU A 282 -0.56 -7.06 16.08
N ALA A 283 -0.77 -6.24 15.04
CA ALA A 283 -1.08 -4.82 15.21
C ALA A 283 -2.41 -4.59 15.97
N ILE A 284 -3.39 -5.48 15.78
CA ILE A 284 -4.69 -5.40 16.45
C ILE A 284 -4.59 -5.91 17.89
N LEU A 285 -4.09 -7.13 18.08
CA LEU A 285 -4.14 -7.85 19.36
C LEU A 285 -3.02 -7.47 20.31
N PHE A 286 -1.92 -6.90 19.84
CA PHE A 286 -0.83 -6.42 20.69
C PHE A 286 -0.71 -4.90 20.69
N SER A 287 -1.80 -4.21 20.30
CA SER A 287 -1.90 -2.76 20.45
C SER A 287 -1.69 -2.35 21.90
N SER A 288 -0.78 -1.39 22.10
CA SER A 288 -0.31 -0.97 23.40
C SER A 288 -0.31 0.56 23.53
N SER A 289 0.17 1.08 24.67
CA SER A 289 0.46 2.51 24.84
C SER A 289 1.41 3.03 23.74
N SER A 290 2.40 2.22 23.32
CA SER A 290 3.34 2.55 22.25
C SER A 290 2.63 2.76 20.91
N THR A 291 1.62 1.95 20.59
CA THR A 291 0.75 2.16 19.43
C THR A 291 -0.01 3.48 19.53
N GLY A 292 -0.56 3.78 20.71
CA GLY A 292 -1.24 5.06 20.95
C GLY A 292 -0.31 6.27 20.74
N ASP A 293 0.92 6.18 21.25
CA ASP A 293 1.92 7.24 21.11
C ASP A 293 2.43 7.36 19.67
N PHE A 294 2.57 6.25 18.96
CA PHE A 294 2.86 6.24 17.53
C PHE A 294 1.77 6.97 16.73
N LEU A 295 0.50 6.65 16.97
CA LEU A 295 -0.64 7.28 16.28
C LEU A 295 -0.75 8.77 16.59
N LYS A 296 -0.39 9.21 17.81
CA LYS A 296 -0.30 10.62 18.17
C LYS A 296 0.88 11.33 17.50
N ARG A 297 2.02 10.64 17.35
CA ARG A 297 3.24 11.21 16.77
C ARG A 297 3.16 11.31 15.25
N PHE A 298 2.50 10.36 14.59
CA PHE A 298 2.37 10.31 13.13
C PHE A 298 0.90 10.22 12.69
N PRO A 299 0.06 11.22 13.02
CA PRO A 299 -1.39 11.17 12.78
C PRO A 299 -1.79 11.10 11.30
N SER A 300 -0.90 11.50 10.38
CA SER A 300 -1.15 11.42 8.94
C SER A 300 -1.21 9.98 8.40
N LEU A 301 -0.47 9.04 9.00
CA LEU A 301 -0.47 7.62 8.59
C LEU A 301 -1.82 6.92 8.82
N PRO A 302 -2.43 6.93 10.02
CA PRO A 302 -3.73 6.31 10.23
C PRO A 302 -4.85 7.02 9.45
N ILE A 303 -4.78 8.34 9.26
CA ILE A 303 -5.77 9.06 8.44
C ILE A 303 -5.66 8.64 6.98
N TYR A 304 -4.43 8.50 6.46
CA TYR A 304 -4.20 7.97 5.12
C TYR A 304 -4.78 6.55 4.99
N MET A 305 -4.56 5.68 5.98
CA MET A 305 -5.12 4.32 6.01
C MET A 305 -6.66 4.32 6.02
N VAL A 306 -7.30 5.18 6.83
CA VAL A 306 -8.76 5.35 6.83
C VAL A 306 -9.24 5.79 5.45
N GLY A 307 -8.51 6.70 4.80
CA GLY A 307 -8.76 7.10 3.43
C GLY A 307 -8.74 5.93 2.43
N VAL A 308 -7.71 5.08 2.51
CA VAL A 308 -7.58 3.88 1.66
C VAL A 308 -8.73 2.90 1.91
N LEU A 309 -9.12 2.69 3.16
CA LEU A 309 -10.28 1.87 3.52
C LEU A 309 -11.58 2.44 2.93
N CYS A 310 -11.81 3.75 3.05
CA CYS A 310 -12.96 4.41 2.44
C CYS A 310 -12.97 4.28 0.91
N LEU A 311 -11.82 4.41 0.26
CA LEU A 311 -11.71 4.19 -1.20
C LEU A 311 -11.97 2.73 -1.58
N THR A 312 -11.62 1.78 -0.72
CA THR A 312 -11.89 0.36 -0.96
C THR A 312 -13.39 0.08 -0.99
N LEU A 313 -14.21 0.78 -0.18
CA LEU A 313 -15.66 0.66 -0.20
C LEU A 313 -16.32 1.07 -1.52
N ILE A 314 -15.64 1.88 -2.33
CA ILE A 314 -16.20 2.51 -3.55
C ILE A 314 -15.34 2.31 -4.79
N GLY A 315 -14.21 1.60 -4.69
CA GLY A 315 -13.17 1.52 -5.72
C GLY A 315 -13.25 0.30 -6.64
N GLY A 316 -14.29 -0.54 -6.50
CA GLY A 316 -14.55 -1.69 -7.37
C GLY A 316 -14.25 -3.04 -6.73
N TYR A 317 -14.15 -4.08 -7.57
CA TYR A 317 -14.00 -5.48 -7.16
C TYR A 317 -12.55 -5.92 -6.86
N HIS A 318 -11.58 -5.01 -6.95
CA HIS A 318 -10.17 -5.27 -6.66
C HIS A 318 -9.78 -4.78 -5.26
N GLY A 319 -10.60 -5.09 -4.26
CA GLY A 319 -10.45 -4.54 -2.92
C GLY A 319 -9.07 -4.79 -2.33
N THR A 320 -8.50 -5.97 -2.57
CA THR A 320 -7.19 -6.33 -2.01
C THR A 320 -6.05 -5.47 -2.56
N ARG A 321 -6.11 -5.16 -3.86
CA ARG A 321 -5.18 -4.24 -4.53
C ARG A 321 -5.30 -2.82 -3.98
N LEU A 322 -6.53 -2.34 -3.73
CA LEU A 322 -6.76 -1.00 -3.17
C LEU A 322 -6.23 -0.90 -1.74
N ILE A 323 -6.55 -1.88 -0.90
CA ILE A 323 -6.06 -1.92 0.48
C ILE A 323 -4.54 -1.99 0.53
N PHE A 324 -3.89 -2.63 -0.45
CA PHE A 324 -2.43 -2.70 -0.49
C PHE A 324 -1.78 -1.31 -0.50
N TRP A 325 -2.45 -0.27 -1.02
CA TRP A 325 -1.91 1.11 -0.96
C TRP A 325 -1.71 1.61 0.48
N GLY A 326 -2.47 1.07 1.43
CA GLY A 326 -2.36 1.34 2.87
C GLY A 326 -1.15 0.69 3.55
N TYR A 327 -0.36 -0.16 2.86
CA TYR A 327 0.84 -0.81 3.41
C TYR A 327 1.82 0.18 4.06
N VAL A 328 1.93 1.38 3.49
CA VAL A 328 2.81 2.46 3.97
C VAL A 328 2.46 2.87 5.41
N ALA A 329 1.19 2.75 5.80
CA ALA A 329 0.72 3.04 7.16
C ALA A 329 0.62 1.79 8.04
N VAL A 330 0.24 0.64 7.47
CA VAL A 330 0.02 -0.60 8.23
C VAL A 330 1.30 -1.29 8.66
N LEU A 331 2.32 -1.35 7.80
CA LEU A 331 3.59 -2.00 8.15
C LEU A 331 4.30 -1.32 9.33
N PRO A 332 4.35 0.02 9.45
CA PRO A 332 4.81 0.66 10.68
C PRO A 332 4.02 0.22 11.92
N MET A 333 2.70 0.08 11.85
CA MET A 333 1.92 -0.38 13.01
C MET A 333 2.27 -1.83 13.40
N ILE A 334 2.48 -2.71 12.42
CA ILE A 334 2.98 -4.07 12.66
C ILE A 334 4.38 -4.01 13.29
N GLY A 335 5.25 -3.12 12.81
CA GLY A 335 6.59 -2.92 13.37
C GLY A 335 6.57 -2.49 14.84
N ILE A 336 5.67 -1.60 15.22
CA ILE A 336 5.48 -1.19 16.63
C ILE A 336 5.02 -2.39 17.47
N ALA A 337 4.06 -3.17 16.99
CA ALA A 337 3.61 -4.37 17.70
C ALA A 337 4.74 -5.41 17.89
N LEU A 338 5.62 -5.57 16.89
CA LEU A 338 6.79 -6.44 17.00
C LEU A 338 7.79 -5.95 18.05
N VAL A 339 8.04 -4.63 18.12
CA VAL A 339 8.90 -4.03 19.16
C VAL A 339 8.29 -4.24 20.54
N ASP A 340 6.99 -3.99 20.70
CA ASP A 340 6.28 -4.22 21.97
C ASP A 340 6.35 -5.69 22.40
N ILE A 341 6.21 -6.63 21.46
CA ILE A 341 6.34 -8.06 21.74
C ILE A 341 7.76 -8.40 22.20
N ASP A 342 8.77 -7.82 21.55
CA ASP A 342 10.17 -8.04 21.88
C ASP A 342 10.53 -7.49 23.27
N GLU A 343 9.99 -6.34 23.65
CA GLU A 343 10.29 -5.71 24.94
C GLU A 343 9.52 -6.35 26.11
N ARG A 344 8.28 -6.81 25.89
CA ARG A 344 7.38 -7.22 26.98
C ARG A 344 7.41 -8.70 27.32
N TYR A 345 7.68 -9.57 26.34
CA TYR A 345 7.54 -11.01 26.52
C TYR A 345 8.88 -11.72 26.69
N PRO A 346 8.96 -12.79 27.50
CA PRO A 346 10.13 -13.67 27.53
C PRO A 346 10.25 -14.46 26.22
N ILE A 347 11.46 -14.96 25.94
CA ILE A 347 11.79 -15.61 24.65
C ILE A 347 10.86 -16.76 24.25
N TYR A 348 10.42 -17.58 25.20
CA TYR A 348 9.53 -18.71 24.90
C TYR A 348 8.15 -18.24 24.42
N LEU A 349 7.58 -17.17 25.01
CA LEU A 349 6.33 -16.57 24.53
C LEU A 349 6.52 -15.87 23.19
N LYS A 350 7.66 -15.20 22.96
CA LYS A 350 7.99 -14.63 21.65
C LYS A 350 7.98 -15.71 20.57
N ILE A 351 8.58 -16.87 20.84
CA ILE A 351 8.59 -18.00 19.91
C ILE A 351 7.16 -18.50 19.65
N CYS A 352 6.35 -18.69 20.70
CA CYS A 352 4.95 -19.09 20.56
C CYS A 352 4.10 -18.07 19.78
N ILE A 353 4.41 -16.79 19.85
CA ILE A 353 3.69 -15.76 19.08
C ILE A 353 4.21 -15.68 17.64
N LEU A 354 5.53 -15.53 17.49
CA LEU A 354 6.16 -15.13 16.23
C LEU A 354 6.34 -16.30 15.26
N VAL A 355 6.58 -17.54 15.72
CA VAL A 355 6.76 -18.67 14.80
C VAL A 355 5.45 -19.04 14.10
N PRO A 356 4.31 -19.24 14.80
CA PRO A 356 3.06 -19.57 14.14
C PRO A 356 2.59 -18.45 13.21
N ILE A 357 2.72 -17.18 13.62
CA ILE A 357 2.30 -16.06 12.78
C ILE A 357 3.20 -15.87 11.56
N ALA A 358 4.51 -16.12 11.68
CA ALA A 358 5.43 -16.07 10.55
C ALA A 358 5.16 -17.20 9.56
N LEU A 359 4.91 -18.43 10.05
CA LEU A 359 4.52 -19.55 9.20
C LEU A 359 3.18 -19.27 8.49
N ALA A 360 2.19 -18.79 9.24
CA ALA A 360 0.88 -18.40 8.72
C ALA A 360 1.02 -17.30 7.64
N GLN A 361 1.86 -16.29 7.88
CA GLN A 361 2.14 -15.24 6.91
C GLN A 361 2.85 -15.78 5.67
N PHE A 362 3.84 -16.66 5.85
CA PHE A 362 4.58 -17.27 4.75
C PHE A 362 3.63 -18.06 3.84
N LEU A 363 2.74 -18.85 4.42
CA LEU A 363 1.70 -19.57 3.69
C LEU A 363 0.72 -18.60 3.00
N ALA A 364 0.24 -17.59 3.74
CA ALA A 364 -0.74 -16.62 3.25
C ALA A 364 -0.19 -15.67 2.16
N GLN A 365 1.13 -15.49 2.05
CA GLN A 365 1.72 -14.67 0.98
C GLN A 365 2.30 -15.53 -0.14
N ASN A 366 2.58 -16.82 0.12
CA ASN A 366 3.27 -17.73 -0.77
C ASN A 366 4.42 -17.04 -1.53
N PRO A 367 5.47 -16.56 -0.83
CA PRO A 367 6.50 -15.73 -1.43
C PRO A 367 7.29 -16.47 -2.52
N LEU A 368 7.33 -17.80 -2.51
CA LEU A 368 8.06 -18.59 -3.50
C LEU A 368 7.21 -18.96 -4.72
N GLY A 369 5.89 -18.83 -4.63
CA GLY A 369 4.97 -19.14 -5.72
C GLY A 369 4.83 -17.99 -6.72
N LEU A 370 4.50 -18.38 -7.95
CA LEU A 370 4.08 -17.44 -9.00
C LEU A 370 2.63 -17.00 -8.75
N VAL A 371 2.28 -15.81 -9.25
CA VAL A 371 0.89 -15.39 -9.37
C VAL A 371 0.19 -16.36 -10.33
N PRO A 372 -0.91 -17.03 -9.92
CA PRO A 372 -1.64 -17.93 -10.80
C PRO A 372 -2.20 -17.21 -12.03
N ASP A 373 -2.22 -17.91 -13.16
CA ASP A 373 -2.79 -17.37 -14.40
C ASP A 373 -4.31 -17.19 -14.30
N PHE A 374 -4.83 -16.22 -15.04
CA PHE A 374 -6.27 -16.02 -15.19
C PHE A 374 -6.67 -16.58 -16.55
N THR A 375 -7.61 -17.53 -16.61
CA THR A 375 -8.00 -18.19 -17.87
C THR A 375 -9.40 -17.81 -18.36
N GLY A 376 -10.09 -16.91 -17.64
CA GLY A 376 -11.43 -16.43 -17.98
C GLY A 376 -12.56 -17.45 -17.81
N SER A 377 -12.25 -18.72 -17.54
CA SER A 377 -13.24 -19.78 -17.30
C SER A 377 -13.53 -19.92 -15.80
N PRO A 378 -14.81 -20.08 -15.39
CA PRO A 378 -15.10 -20.49 -14.02
C PRO A 378 -14.55 -21.90 -13.82
N VAL A 379 -13.49 -22.03 -13.02
CA VAL A 379 -12.93 -23.36 -12.71
C VAL A 379 -13.78 -23.98 -11.60
N PRO A 380 -14.44 -25.13 -11.83
CA PRO A 380 -15.03 -25.90 -10.76
C PRO A 380 -13.93 -26.74 -10.12
N LYS A 381 -13.53 -26.37 -8.91
CA LYS A 381 -13.13 -27.29 -7.83
C LYS A 381 -12.73 -26.47 -6.61
N PHE A 382 -13.37 -26.79 -5.48
CA PHE A 382 -12.87 -26.39 -4.16
C PHE A 382 -11.43 -26.93 -4.02
N PRO A 383 -10.43 -26.10 -3.73
CA PRO A 383 -9.19 -26.65 -3.22
C PRO A 383 -9.51 -27.35 -1.90
N GLU A 384 -9.19 -28.65 -1.79
CA GLU A 384 -9.54 -29.49 -0.64
C GLU A 384 -9.00 -28.94 0.69
N PHE A 385 -7.99 -28.06 0.65
CA PHE A 385 -7.52 -27.26 1.77
C PHE A 385 -7.14 -25.83 1.36
N TYR A 386 -7.92 -24.85 1.81
CA TYR A 386 -7.58 -23.43 1.80
C TYR A 386 -6.78 -23.16 3.07
N TRP A 387 -5.48 -22.87 3.03
CA TRP A 387 -4.74 -22.43 4.22
C TRP A 387 -4.44 -20.95 4.11
N LEU A 388 -5.25 -20.13 4.78
CA LEU A 388 -5.14 -18.67 4.91
C LEU A 388 -5.27 -17.87 3.60
N PHE A 389 -4.95 -18.46 2.45
CA PHE A 389 -5.24 -17.97 1.10
C PHE A 389 -4.99 -19.11 0.07
N PRO A 390 -5.63 -19.12 -1.11
CA PRO A 390 -5.40 -20.15 -2.11
C PRO A 390 -4.19 -19.77 -2.94
N TYR A 391 -3.09 -20.49 -2.78
CA TYR A 391 -2.03 -20.48 -3.76
C TYR A 391 -1.62 -21.89 -4.12
N GLY A 392 -1.22 -22.04 -5.38
CA GLY A 392 -0.83 -23.30 -6.00
C GLY A 392 -1.15 -23.26 -7.49
N GLU A 393 -0.55 -24.16 -8.28
CA GLU A 393 -0.81 -24.25 -9.73
C GLU A 393 -2.29 -24.49 -10.06
N ASN A 394 -3.06 -24.98 -9.09
CA ASN A 394 -4.49 -25.23 -9.19
C ASN A 394 -5.38 -24.10 -8.64
N ALA A 395 -4.79 -23.01 -8.12
CA ALA A 395 -5.55 -21.88 -7.58
C ALA A 395 -5.94 -20.91 -8.70
N HIS A 396 -7.23 -20.63 -8.86
CA HIS A 396 -7.70 -19.64 -9.82
C HIS A 396 -7.55 -18.22 -9.27
N TYR A 397 -7.23 -17.23 -10.11
CA TYR A 397 -7.08 -15.82 -9.72
C TYR A 397 -8.34 -15.25 -9.02
N SER A 398 -9.54 -15.74 -9.36
CA SER A 398 -10.79 -15.35 -8.69
C SER A 398 -10.90 -15.80 -7.23
N HIS A 399 -9.98 -16.63 -6.75
CA HIS A 399 -9.91 -16.98 -5.34
C HIS A 399 -8.97 -16.05 -4.57
N LEU A 400 -8.32 -15.09 -5.22
CA LEU A 400 -7.35 -14.18 -4.60
C LEU A 400 -7.98 -12.88 -4.08
N ASP A 401 -9.28 -12.67 -4.24
CA ASP A 401 -9.96 -11.49 -3.72
C ASP A 401 -11.28 -11.89 -3.03
N PRO A 402 -11.52 -11.49 -1.77
CA PRO A 402 -12.80 -11.75 -1.10
C PRO A 402 -14.03 -11.24 -1.84
N HIS A 403 -13.87 -10.32 -2.81
CA HIS A 403 -14.95 -9.88 -3.69
C HIS A 403 -15.39 -10.93 -4.70
N THR A 404 -14.49 -11.83 -5.10
CA THR A 404 -14.72 -12.86 -6.11
C THR A 404 -14.81 -14.27 -5.50
N MET A 405 -14.49 -14.41 -4.21
CA MET A 405 -14.67 -15.66 -3.46
C MET A 405 -16.15 -16.03 -3.22
N GLY A 406 -16.45 -17.32 -3.32
CA GLY A 406 -17.71 -17.90 -2.85
C GLY A 406 -17.95 -17.65 -1.36
N VAL A 407 -19.22 -17.73 -0.92
CA VAL A 407 -19.60 -17.52 0.48
C VAL A 407 -18.88 -18.49 1.42
N ASP A 408 -18.79 -19.78 1.05
CA ASP A 408 -18.18 -20.82 1.88
C ASP A 408 -16.68 -20.57 2.10
N LEU A 409 -15.96 -20.16 1.05
CA LEU A 409 -14.54 -19.81 1.13
C LEU A 409 -14.30 -18.59 2.03
N ARG A 410 -15.19 -17.59 1.98
CA ARG A 410 -15.12 -16.43 2.87
C ARG A 410 -15.28 -16.83 4.34
N TRP A 411 -16.23 -17.73 4.66
CA TRP A 411 -16.39 -18.23 6.02
C TRP A 411 -15.22 -19.09 6.49
N GLN A 412 -14.70 -19.95 5.61
CA GLN A 412 -13.50 -20.74 5.90
C GLN A 412 -12.30 -19.84 6.22
N MET A 413 -12.06 -18.82 5.40
CA MET A 413 -10.99 -17.86 5.64
C MET A 413 -11.20 -17.12 6.96
N LEU A 414 -12.42 -16.60 7.23
CA LEU A 414 -12.74 -15.95 8.49
C LEU A 414 -12.45 -16.85 9.70
N PHE A 415 -12.88 -18.12 9.63
CA PHE A 415 -12.67 -19.10 10.70
C PHE A 415 -11.17 -19.29 10.97
N GLN A 416 -10.33 -19.36 9.94
CA GLN A 416 -8.88 -19.51 10.11
C GLN A 416 -8.24 -18.30 10.78
N TYR A 417 -8.61 -17.09 10.37
CA TYR A 417 -8.15 -15.87 11.04
C TYR A 417 -8.64 -15.82 12.50
N LEU A 418 -9.87 -16.26 12.77
CA LEU A 418 -10.42 -16.34 14.12
C LEU A 418 -9.64 -17.33 15.00
N VAL A 419 -9.28 -18.50 14.48
CA VAL A 419 -8.45 -19.48 15.21
C VAL A 419 -7.08 -18.89 15.57
N ILE A 420 -6.41 -18.21 14.64
CA ILE A 420 -5.14 -17.54 14.92
C ILE A 420 -5.34 -16.41 15.95
N ALA A 421 -6.40 -15.62 15.82
CA ALA A 421 -6.68 -14.53 16.74
C ALA A 421 -6.96 -15.03 18.16
N LEU A 422 -7.74 -16.12 18.30
CA LEU A 422 -8.00 -16.77 19.58
C LEU A 422 -6.72 -17.34 20.20
N TYR A 423 -5.89 -18.02 19.41
CA TYR A 423 -4.59 -18.52 19.84
C TYR A 423 -3.69 -17.41 20.40
N LEU A 424 -3.54 -16.31 19.65
CA LEU A 424 -2.75 -15.14 20.07
C LEU A 424 -3.36 -14.46 21.30
N GLY A 425 -4.69 -14.36 21.37
CA GLY A 425 -5.41 -13.81 22.50
C GLY A 425 -5.19 -14.62 23.78
N LEU A 426 -5.22 -15.96 23.70
CA LEU A 426 -4.95 -16.85 24.82
C LEU A 426 -3.51 -16.71 25.33
N ILE A 427 -2.53 -16.60 24.44
CA ILE A 427 -1.14 -16.32 24.84
C ILE A 427 -1.03 -14.97 25.54
N ARG A 428 -1.65 -13.92 24.97
CA ARG A 428 -1.63 -12.58 25.56
C ARG A 428 -2.26 -12.58 26.94
N VAL A 429 -3.43 -13.21 27.14
CA VAL A 429 -4.06 -13.29 28.46
C VAL A 429 -3.23 -14.14 29.42
N GLY A 430 -2.77 -15.32 28.99
CA GLY A 430 -1.93 -16.21 29.79
C GLY A 430 -0.65 -15.55 30.29
N SER A 431 -0.02 -14.71 29.45
CA SER A 431 1.21 -13.99 29.81
C SER A 431 1.04 -13.06 31.03
N ILE A 432 -0.15 -12.46 31.19
CA ILE A 432 -0.45 -11.55 32.31
C ILE A 432 -0.40 -12.31 33.65
N TRP A 433 -0.79 -13.58 33.63
CA TRP A 433 -0.77 -14.46 34.81
C TRP A 433 0.62 -15.03 35.12
N MET A 434 1.50 -15.12 34.11
CA MET A 434 2.83 -15.70 34.25
C MET A 434 3.92 -14.69 34.64
N THR A 435 3.69 -13.38 34.47
CA THR A 435 4.58 -12.34 34.97
C THR A 435 4.38 -12.16 36.48
N PRO A 436 5.37 -12.52 37.34
CA PRO A 436 5.28 -12.23 38.76
C PRO A 436 5.19 -10.71 38.96
N LYS A 437 4.24 -10.27 39.80
CA LYS A 437 4.04 -8.86 40.16
C LYS A 437 5.19 -8.30 40.98
#